data_AF-A0A3P7LS10-F1
#
_entry.id   AF-A0A3P7LS10-F1
#
_cell.length_a   1.000
_cell.length_b   1.000
_cell.length_c   1.000
_cell.angle_alpha   90.00
_cell.angle_beta   90.00
_cell.angle_gamma   90.00
#
_symmetry.space_group_name_H-M   'P 1'
#
loop_
_entity.id
_entity.type
_entity.pdbx_description
1 polymer ?
#
loop_
_entity_poly.entity_id
_entity_poly.type
_entity_poly.pdbx_seq_one_letter_code
_entity_poly.pdbx_strand_id
1 'polypeptide(L)'
;MNYSNRNEYANCANNPLGLIVDKNGTATGITEDQAFGYTKIFNQFDFSCGAGFSEFTNNDECASTVFLTGINDMRTCDSNFASSLKRDSEPSNTCAYVEVAKECYMTAFSKRCGQYPEVVWWGCNYERIGTQTNYPQCSQIFCTCKFYSSAQNLGLTFPNI
;
A
#
# COMPACT_ATOMS: atom_id res chain seq x y z
N MET A 1 -13.83 -7.78 19.77
CA MET A 1 -14.98 -7.65 18.86
C MET A 1 -15.53 -9.05 18.63
N ASN A 2 -16.83 -9.27 18.82
CA ASN A 2 -17.45 -10.58 18.64
C ASN A 2 -18.32 -10.53 17.38
N TYR A 3 -17.99 -11.34 16.37
CA TYR A 3 -18.69 -11.33 15.08
C TYR A 3 -19.68 -12.49 15.04
N SER A 4 -20.94 -12.19 14.73
CA SER A 4 -22.04 -13.17 14.78
C SER A 4 -22.12 -14.01 13.51
N ASN A 5 -21.48 -13.57 12.42
CA ASN A 5 -21.45 -14.29 11.14
C ASN A 5 -20.31 -13.80 10.22
N ARG A 6 -20.10 -14.53 9.11
CA ARG A 6 -19.09 -14.22 8.07
C ARG A 6 -19.27 -12.85 7.44
N ASN A 7 -20.51 -12.38 7.24
CA ASN A 7 -20.77 -11.09 6.60
C ASN A 7 -20.41 -9.93 7.52
N GLU A 8 -20.66 -10.05 8.83
CA GLU A 8 -20.21 -9.07 9.83
C GLU A 8 -18.68 -8.97 9.88
N TYR A 9 -18.00 -10.12 9.84
CA TYR A 9 -16.54 -10.15 9.74
C TYR A 9 -16.04 -9.52 8.43
N ALA A 10 -16.63 -9.89 7.28
CA ALA A 10 -16.24 -9.36 5.98
C ALA A 10 -16.48 -7.85 5.86
N ASN A 11 -17.56 -7.34 6.45
CA ASN A 11 -17.80 -5.91 6.52
C ASN A 11 -16.76 -5.21 7.41
N CYS A 12 -16.38 -5.80 8.54
CA CYS A 12 -15.32 -5.24 9.38
C CYS A 12 -13.94 -5.26 8.71
N ALA A 13 -13.62 -6.33 7.98
CA ALA A 13 -12.32 -6.51 7.33
C ALA A 13 -12.18 -5.70 6.03
N ASN A 14 -13.28 -5.56 5.28
CA ASN A 14 -13.26 -4.98 3.92
C ASN A 14 -13.99 -3.63 3.81
N ASN A 15 -14.67 -3.16 4.85
CA ASN A 15 -15.29 -1.84 4.88
C ASN A 15 -14.72 -1.01 6.05
N PRO A 16 -13.72 -0.13 5.78
CA PRO A 16 -13.13 0.73 6.80
C PRO A 16 -14.17 1.60 7.50
N LEU A 17 -15.19 2.07 6.78
CA LEU A 17 -16.27 2.90 7.32
C LEU A 17 -17.17 2.13 8.29
N GLY A 18 -17.22 0.80 8.18
CA GLY A 18 -17.91 -0.07 9.14
C GLY A 18 -17.25 -0.12 10.53
N LEU A 19 -16.07 0.47 10.70
CA LEU A 19 -15.43 0.66 12.00
C LEU A 19 -15.87 1.96 12.69
N ILE A 20 -16.29 2.97 11.92
CA ILE A 20 -16.63 4.31 12.42
C ILE A 20 -18.05 4.34 12.99
N VAL A 21 -18.95 3.54 12.41
CA VAL A 21 -20.36 3.47 12.79
C VAL A 21 -20.73 2.02 13.09
N ASP A 22 -21.36 1.77 14.23
CA ASP A 22 -21.82 0.43 14.61
C ASP A 22 -23.07 0.00 13.82
N LYS A 23 -23.49 -1.25 14.01
CA LYS A 23 -24.68 -1.84 13.37
C LYS A 23 -25.99 -1.10 13.65
N ASN A 24 -26.03 -0.25 14.67
CA ASN A 24 -27.19 0.54 15.07
C ASN A 24 -27.11 1.99 14.58
N GLY A 25 -26.10 2.36 13.78
CA GLY A 25 -25.91 3.73 13.31
C GLY A 25 -25.25 4.65 14.34
N THR A 26 -24.68 4.11 15.41
CA THR A 26 -24.04 4.90 16.47
C THR A 26 -22.54 5.02 16.22
N ALA A 27 -21.98 6.22 16.43
CA ALA A 27 -20.54 6.43 16.33
C ALA A 27 -19.79 5.60 17.38
N THR A 28 -18.80 4.84 16.93
CA THR A 28 -17.99 3.96 17.81
C THR A 28 -16.92 4.72 18.59
N GLY A 29 -16.66 5.98 18.22
CA GLY A 29 -15.53 6.77 18.72
C GLY A 29 -14.22 6.53 17.98
N ILE A 30 -14.20 5.65 16.98
CA ILE A 30 -13.04 5.42 16.09
C ILE A 30 -12.99 6.56 15.07
N THR A 31 -11.83 7.19 14.92
CA THR A 31 -11.61 8.24 13.92
C THR A 31 -11.40 7.63 12.53
N GLU A 32 -11.63 8.42 11.47
CA GLU A 32 -11.35 8.00 10.10
C GLU A 32 -9.88 7.59 9.92
N ASP A 33 -8.93 8.39 10.45
CA ASP A 33 -7.49 8.06 10.44
C ASP A 33 -7.21 6.68 11.08
N GLN A 34 -7.89 6.33 12.17
CA GLN A 34 -7.74 5.02 12.84
C GLN A 34 -8.35 3.89 12.01
N ALA A 35 -9.53 4.11 11.43
CA ALA A 35 -10.19 3.13 10.58
C ALA A 35 -9.38 2.84 9.31
N PHE A 36 -8.89 3.88 8.64
CA PHE A 36 -8.07 3.76 7.44
C PHE A 36 -6.70 3.15 7.74
N GLY A 37 -6.09 3.49 8.88
CA GLY A 37 -4.86 2.85 9.34
C GLY A 37 -5.03 1.35 9.59
N TYR A 38 -6.14 0.94 10.20
CA TYR A 38 -6.46 -0.47 10.41
C TYR A 38 -6.57 -1.22 9.08
N THR A 39 -7.42 -0.76 8.17
CA THR A 39 -7.60 -1.44 6.87
C THR A 39 -6.33 -1.44 6.05
N LYS A 40 -5.53 -0.36 6.08
CA LYS A 40 -4.23 -0.29 5.41
C LYS A 40 -3.31 -1.42 5.86
N ILE A 41 -3.18 -1.63 7.16
CA ILE A 41 -2.34 -2.70 7.73
C ILE A 41 -2.84 -4.08 7.29
N PHE A 42 -4.16 -4.34 7.35
CA PHE A 42 -4.70 -5.64 6.93
C PHE A 42 -4.46 -5.92 5.45
N ASN A 43 -4.66 -4.94 4.56
CA ASN A 43 -4.43 -5.10 3.13
C ASN A 43 -2.94 -5.25 2.80
N GLN A 44 -2.08 -4.55 3.53
CA GLN A 44 -0.63 -4.72 3.45
C GLN A 44 -0.18 -6.14 3.84
N PHE A 45 -0.76 -6.70 4.91
CA PHE A 45 -0.51 -8.09 5.29
C PHE A 45 -1.05 -9.08 4.27
N ASP A 46 -2.27 -8.88 3.77
CA ASP A 46 -2.85 -9.74 2.73
C ASP A 46 -1.99 -9.79 1.47
N PHE A 47 -1.49 -8.63 1.01
CA PHE A 47 -0.52 -8.58 -0.08
C PHE A 47 0.78 -9.31 0.26
N SER A 48 1.37 -9.03 1.42
CA SER A 48 2.66 -9.58 1.84
C SER A 48 2.64 -11.10 1.95
N CYS A 49 1.53 -11.66 2.44
CA CYS A 49 1.33 -13.10 2.58
C CYS A 49 0.68 -13.75 1.35
N GLY A 50 0.20 -12.95 0.41
CA GLY A 50 -0.44 -13.39 -0.82
C GLY A 50 0.41 -13.07 -2.04
N ALA A 51 -0.09 -12.18 -2.90
CA ALA A 51 0.49 -11.89 -4.22
C ALA A 51 1.90 -11.28 -4.19
N GLY A 52 2.38 -10.78 -3.05
CA GLY A 52 3.73 -10.27 -2.88
C GLY A 52 4.69 -11.22 -2.17
N PHE A 53 4.21 -12.41 -1.75
CA PHE A 53 5.02 -13.30 -0.92
C PHE A 53 6.31 -13.72 -1.63
N SER A 54 6.21 -14.23 -2.85
CA SER A 54 7.36 -14.71 -3.63
C SER A 54 8.42 -13.62 -3.84
N GLU A 55 7.99 -12.43 -4.22
CA GLU A 55 8.82 -11.28 -4.56
C GLU A 55 9.59 -10.78 -3.33
N PHE A 56 8.96 -10.83 -2.15
CA PHE A 56 9.63 -10.56 -0.89
C PHE A 56 10.63 -11.68 -0.54
N THR A 57 10.18 -12.94 -0.55
CA THR A 57 11.00 -14.05 -0.05
C THR A 57 12.19 -14.40 -0.94
N ASN A 58 12.14 -14.05 -2.22
CA ASN A 58 13.27 -14.26 -3.14
C ASN A 58 14.50 -13.45 -2.75
N ASN A 59 14.32 -12.34 -2.03
CA ASN A 59 15.41 -11.48 -1.54
C ASN A 59 15.08 -10.96 -0.13
N ASP A 60 14.65 -11.88 0.74
CA ASP A 60 14.14 -11.59 2.08
C ASP A 60 15.15 -10.83 2.95
N GLU A 61 16.45 -11.11 2.82
CA GLU A 61 17.52 -10.41 3.54
C GLU A 61 17.50 -8.90 3.24
N CYS A 62 17.42 -8.53 1.96
CA CYS A 62 17.36 -7.12 1.59
C CYS A 62 16.01 -6.51 1.94
N ALA A 63 14.91 -7.18 1.57
CA ALA A 63 13.56 -6.67 1.78
C ALA A 63 13.28 -6.43 3.28
N SER A 64 13.72 -7.34 4.15
CA SER A 64 13.62 -7.18 5.61
C SER A 64 14.47 -6.02 6.14
N THR A 65 15.64 -5.77 5.55
CA THR A 65 16.49 -4.63 5.93
C THR A 65 15.81 -3.28 5.73
N VAL A 66 14.90 -3.17 4.75
CA VAL A 66 14.07 -1.96 4.56
C VAL A 66 13.17 -1.73 5.77
N PHE A 67 12.55 -2.78 6.32
CA PHE A 67 11.74 -2.66 7.53
C PHE A 67 12.60 -2.42 8.78
N LEU A 68 13.79 -3.01 8.88
CA LEU A 68 14.65 -2.82 10.04
C LEU A 68 15.28 -1.42 10.11
N THR A 69 15.60 -0.82 8.97
CA THR A 69 16.39 0.43 8.90
C THR A 69 15.68 1.58 8.20
N GLY A 70 14.56 1.33 7.54
CA GLY A 70 13.81 2.28 6.70
C GLY A 70 12.42 2.64 7.19
N ILE A 71 12.00 2.18 8.38
CA ILE A 71 10.71 2.55 8.97
C ILE A 71 10.49 4.07 9.00
N ASN A 72 11.52 4.86 9.29
CA ASN A 72 11.37 6.32 9.33
C ASN A 72 11.08 6.92 7.95
N ASP A 73 11.67 6.38 6.87
CA ASP A 73 11.35 6.80 5.50
C ASP A 73 9.88 6.47 5.19
N MET A 74 9.42 5.25 5.50
CA MET A 74 8.03 4.82 5.27
C MET A 74 7.01 5.65 6.08
N ARG A 75 7.29 5.90 7.37
CA ARG A 75 6.45 6.78 8.21
C ARG A 75 6.39 8.21 7.69
N THR A 76 7.48 8.69 7.08
CA THR A 76 7.51 10.00 6.44
C THR A 76 6.60 10.01 5.20
N CYS A 77 6.60 8.93 4.41
CA CYS A 77 5.66 8.77 3.29
C CYS A 77 4.20 8.83 3.78
N ASP A 78 3.87 8.07 4.82
CA ASP A 78 2.52 8.05 5.41
C ASP A 78 2.11 9.44 5.93
N SER A 79 3.02 10.12 6.64
CA SER A 79 2.77 11.45 7.21
C SER A 79 2.56 12.50 6.12
N ASN A 80 3.34 12.43 5.04
CA ASN A 80 3.21 13.34 3.90
C ASN A 80 1.90 13.12 3.15
N PHE A 81 1.51 11.86 2.95
CA PHE A 81 0.22 11.51 2.34
C PHE A 81 -0.95 12.04 3.17
N ALA A 82 -0.98 11.73 4.46
CA ALA A 82 -2.02 12.21 5.38
C ALA A 82 -2.08 13.75 5.44
N SER A 83 -0.92 14.41 5.43
CA SER A 83 -0.85 15.88 5.44
C SER A 83 -1.36 16.49 4.13
N SER A 84 -1.11 15.85 2.99
CA SER A 84 -1.62 16.31 1.70
C SER A 84 -3.14 16.22 1.63
N LEU A 85 -3.74 15.11 2.10
CA LEU A 85 -5.20 14.97 2.17
C LEU A 85 -5.85 15.96 3.15
N LYS A 86 -5.19 16.29 4.26
CA LYS A 86 -5.70 17.29 5.22
C LYS A 86 -5.64 18.72 4.69
N ARG A 87 -4.64 19.02 3.85
CA ARG A 87 -4.41 20.36 3.30
C ARG A 87 -5.26 20.63 2.06
N ASP A 88 -5.53 19.60 1.27
CA ASP A 88 -6.23 19.74 -0.01
C ASP A 88 -7.66 19.24 0.09
N SER A 89 -8.61 20.17 0.00
CA SER A 89 -10.04 19.87 0.02
C SER A 89 -10.58 19.40 -1.33
N GLU A 90 -9.78 19.43 -2.40
CA GLU A 90 -10.20 19.05 -3.75
C GLU A 90 -10.14 17.51 -3.92
N PRO A 91 -11.28 16.80 -3.94
CA PRO A 91 -11.28 15.34 -3.94
C PRO A 91 -10.66 14.73 -5.19
N SER A 92 -10.65 15.47 -6.31
CA SER A 92 -10.04 15.01 -7.57
C SER A 92 -8.52 14.82 -7.48
N ASN A 93 -7.85 15.48 -6.52
CA ASN A 93 -6.40 15.32 -6.31
C ASN A 93 -6.02 14.10 -5.47
N THR A 94 -6.99 13.43 -4.84
CA THR A 94 -6.75 12.26 -3.96
C THR A 94 -5.87 11.21 -4.63
N CYS A 95 -6.17 10.86 -5.88
CA CYS A 95 -5.43 9.81 -6.58
C CYS A 95 -4.00 10.21 -6.94
N ALA A 96 -3.76 11.50 -7.21
CA ALA A 96 -2.40 12.01 -7.38
C ALA A 96 -1.58 11.85 -6.09
N TYR A 97 -2.20 12.07 -4.92
CA TYR A 97 -1.51 11.84 -3.64
C TYR A 97 -1.25 10.36 -3.35
N VAL A 98 -2.15 9.46 -3.78
CA VAL A 98 -1.90 8.01 -3.72
C VAL A 98 -0.72 7.63 -4.62
N GLU A 99 -0.61 8.22 -5.82
CA GLU A 99 0.54 7.99 -6.72
C GLU A 99 1.85 8.45 -6.08
N VAL A 100 1.85 9.61 -5.44
CA VAL A 100 3.02 10.12 -4.71
C VAL A 100 3.39 9.23 -3.52
N ALA A 101 2.40 8.72 -2.78
CA ALA A 101 2.63 7.84 -1.64
C ALA A 101 3.33 6.54 -2.06
N LYS A 102 2.83 5.86 -3.11
CA LYS A 102 3.46 4.62 -3.62
C LYS A 102 4.87 4.86 -4.17
N GLU A 103 5.12 6.01 -4.79
CA GLU A 103 6.47 6.39 -5.25
C GLU A 103 7.43 6.69 -4.10
N CYS A 104 6.92 7.26 -3.01
CA CYS A 104 7.71 7.48 -1.80
C CYS A 104 8.18 6.14 -1.19
N TYR A 105 7.29 5.13 -1.12
CA TYR A 105 7.68 3.78 -0.70
C TYR A 105 8.66 3.14 -1.69
N MET A 106 8.42 3.25 -3.00
CA MET A 106 9.34 2.78 -4.03
C MET A 106 10.75 3.38 -3.85
N THR A 107 10.85 4.65 -3.49
CA THR A 107 12.11 5.34 -3.18
C THR A 107 12.75 4.80 -1.90
N ALA A 108 11.96 4.59 -0.83
CA ALA A 108 12.45 4.04 0.44
C ALA A 108 13.08 2.64 0.27
N PHE A 109 12.44 1.80 -0.56
CA PHE A 109 12.96 0.48 -0.93
C PHE A 109 14.16 0.59 -1.87
N SER A 110 14.13 1.47 -2.88
CA SER A 110 15.24 1.67 -3.82
C SER A 110 16.54 2.12 -3.14
N LYS A 111 16.46 2.93 -2.09
CA LYS A 111 17.65 3.38 -1.32
C LYS A 111 18.46 2.23 -0.72
N ARG A 112 17.83 1.08 -0.46
CA ARG A 112 18.43 -0.06 0.25
C ARG A 112 18.55 -1.31 -0.63
N CYS A 113 17.57 -1.53 -1.50
CA CYS A 113 17.42 -2.71 -2.34
C CYS A 113 17.28 -2.35 -3.82
N GLY A 114 17.87 -1.23 -4.26
CA GLY A 114 17.78 -0.79 -5.66
C GLY A 114 18.35 -1.77 -6.68
N GLN A 115 19.22 -2.69 -6.25
CA GLN A 115 19.75 -3.79 -7.05
C GLN A 115 18.74 -4.94 -7.28
N TYR A 116 17.61 -4.93 -6.57
CA TYR A 116 16.54 -5.94 -6.64
C TYR A 116 15.22 -5.26 -7.08
N PRO A 117 14.99 -5.10 -8.40
CA PRO A 117 13.81 -4.42 -8.93
C PRO A 117 12.47 -4.98 -8.42
N GLU A 118 12.40 -6.27 -8.18
CA GLU A 118 11.26 -6.98 -7.59
C GLU A 118 10.97 -6.53 -6.16
N VAL A 119 11.99 -6.27 -5.34
CA VAL A 119 11.84 -5.75 -3.96
C VAL A 119 11.38 -4.29 -4.00
N VAL A 120 11.86 -3.51 -4.95
CA VAL A 120 11.41 -2.13 -5.18
C VAL A 120 9.94 -2.09 -5.64
N TRP A 121 9.58 -2.96 -6.58
CA TRP A 121 8.21 -3.16 -7.04
C TRP A 121 7.30 -3.62 -5.90
N TRP A 122 7.80 -4.51 -5.03
CA TRP A 122 7.09 -4.98 -3.86
C TRP A 122 6.77 -3.82 -2.91
N GLY A 123 7.75 -2.97 -2.59
CA GLY A 123 7.54 -1.80 -1.74
C GLY A 123 6.50 -0.82 -2.28
N CYS A 124 6.50 -0.63 -3.60
CA CYS A 124 5.47 0.18 -4.28
C CYS A 124 4.06 -0.44 -4.10
N ASN A 125 3.90 -1.74 -4.33
CA ASN A 125 2.61 -2.41 -4.19
C ASN A 125 2.14 -2.51 -2.75
N TYR A 126 3.06 -2.68 -1.81
CA TYR A 126 2.76 -2.67 -0.38
C TYR A 126 2.03 -1.39 0.02
N GLU A 127 2.50 -0.22 -0.43
CA GLU A 127 1.79 1.03 -0.19
C GLU A 127 0.50 1.15 -1.01
N ARG A 128 0.56 0.83 -2.31
CA ARG A 128 -0.58 0.93 -3.21
C ARG A 128 -1.79 0.15 -2.69
N ILE A 129 -1.59 -1.13 -2.35
CA ILE A 129 -2.67 -2.02 -1.91
C ILE A 129 -3.18 -1.60 -0.53
N GLY A 130 -2.28 -1.20 0.38
CA GLY A 130 -2.67 -0.66 1.67
C GLY A 130 -3.59 0.56 1.56
N THR A 131 -3.32 1.44 0.60
CA THR A 131 -4.04 2.70 0.46
C THR A 131 -5.26 2.59 -0.46
N GLN A 132 -5.22 1.76 -1.51
CA GLN A 132 -6.29 1.62 -2.50
C GLN A 132 -7.63 1.18 -1.91
N THR A 133 -7.64 0.35 -0.86
CA THR A 133 -8.89 -0.07 -0.20
C THR A 133 -9.65 1.10 0.44
N ASN A 134 -8.93 2.13 0.89
CA ASN A 134 -9.55 3.34 1.45
C ASN A 134 -9.95 4.35 0.37
N TYR A 135 -9.37 4.24 -0.83
CA TYR A 135 -9.62 5.13 -1.97
C TYR A 135 -9.92 4.33 -3.24
N PRO A 136 -11.05 3.61 -3.30
CA PRO A 136 -11.38 2.70 -4.40
C PRO A 136 -11.50 3.41 -5.76
N GLN A 137 -11.75 4.72 -5.77
CA GLN A 137 -11.76 5.55 -6.98
C GLN A 137 -10.38 5.64 -7.67
N CYS A 138 -9.30 5.32 -6.97
CA CYS A 138 -7.92 5.39 -7.48
C CYS A 138 -7.42 4.06 -8.07
N SER A 139 -8.32 3.28 -8.68
CA SER A 139 -8.05 1.91 -9.13
C SER A 139 -7.07 1.78 -10.32
N GLN A 140 -6.75 2.89 -10.99
CA GLN A 140 -5.90 2.92 -12.20
C GLN A 140 -4.44 3.25 -11.89
N ILE A 141 -4.01 3.06 -10.63
CA ILE A 141 -2.62 3.25 -10.21
C ILE A 141 -1.91 1.90 -10.26
N PHE A 142 -0.72 1.88 -10.86
CA PHE A 142 0.07 0.67 -11.04
C PHE A 142 1.52 0.88 -10.62
N CYS A 143 2.15 -0.20 -10.17
CA CYS A 143 3.57 -0.27 -9.85
C CYS A 143 4.26 -1.08 -10.95
N THR A 144 5.21 -0.45 -11.66
CA THR A 144 5.94 -1.11 -12.75
C THR A 144 7.31 -1.58 -12.25
N CYS A 145 7.64 -2.84 -12.53
CA CYS A 145 8.98 -3.36 -12.31
C CYS A 145 9.84 -2.93 -13.50
N LYS A 146 10.73 -1.96 -13.30
CA LYS A 146 11.74 -1.63 -14.31
C LYS A 146 12.89 -2.60 -14.15
N PHE A 147 12.88 -3.70 -14.89
CA PHE A 147 14.10 -4.47 -15.09
C PHE A 147 15.12 -3.53 -15.75
N TYR A 148 16.14 -3.08 -15.01
CA TYR A 148 17.29 -2.43 -15.60
C TYR A 148 17.97 -3.46 -16.49
N SER A 149 17.65 -3.39 -17.77
CA SER A 149 18.02 -4.44 -18.69
C SER A 149 19.38 -4.11 -19.31
N SER A 150 20.36 -4.95 -19.00
CA SER A 150 21.33 -5.39 -20.01
C SER A 150 20.64 -6.05 -21.22
N ALA A 151 19.32 -6.30 -21.17
CA ALA A 151 18.50 -6.82 -22.28
C ALA A 151 18.05 -5.78 -23.33
N GLN A 152 18.20 -4.46 -23.10
CA GLN A 152 18.02 -3.45 -24.16
C GLN A 152 19.09 -3.58 -25.26
N ASN A 153 20.24 -4.19 -24.95
CA ASN A 153 21.26 -4.55 -25.95
C ASN A 153 20.99 -5.88 -26.66
N LEU A 154 19.92 -6.61 -26.31
CA LEU A 154 19.56 -7.92 -26.89
C LEU A 154 18.24 -7.93 -27.66
N GLY A 155 17.56 -6.79 -27.79
CA GLY A 155 16.41 -6.65 -28.69
C GLY A 155 15.18 -7.50 -28.36
N LEU A 156 15.01 -7.93 -27.10
CA LEU A 156 13.84 -8.71 -26.70
C LEU A 156 12.75 -7.80 -26.15
N THR A 157 11.60 -7.76 -26.84
CA THR A 157 10.36 -7.14 -26.39
C THR A 157 9.64 -8.06 -25.42
N PHE A 158 9.30 -7.56 -24.23
CA PHE A 158 8.35 -8.23 -23.35
C PHE A 158 6.94 -7.69 -23.63
N PRO A 159 5.92 -8.57 -23.76
CA PRO A 159 4.56 -8.15 -23.99
C PRO A 159 4.01 -7.45 -22.74
N ASN A 160 3.28 -6.36 -22.97
CA ASN A 160 2.51 -5.68 -21.94
C ASN A 160 1.55 -6.66 -21.27
N ILE A 161 1.68 -6.81 -19.95
CA ILE A 161 0.60 -7.32 -19.10
C ILE A 161 -0.22 -6.10 -18.68
#